data_AF-A0A099EVT6-F1
#
_entry.id   AF-A0A099EVT6-F1
#
_cell.length_a   1.000
_cell.length_b   1.000
_cell.length_c   1.000
_cell.angle_alpha   90.00
_cell.angle_beta   90.00
_cell.angle_gamma   90.00
#
_symmetry.space_group_name_H-M   'P 1'
#
loop_
_entity.id
_entity.type
_entity.pdbx_description
1 polymer ?
#
loop_
_entity_poly.entity_id
_entity_poly.type
_entity_poly.pdbx_seq_one_letter_code
_entity_poly.pdbx_strand_id
1 'polypeptide(L)'
;MQILVFNAGSSSLKFGVFSVATETHEVFRGSYERFRDGKCEYRFRHRETDERGTASFDNPGEALKGVPDALKRFGVNAIDAIGHRIVHGGAKFSSPTLVNDETVEAIEALTPLAPLHIPANLKAVELCRSLWPDIPQVAVFDTAFHLSNPAFVTTYAVPARWREAGLRRYGFHGTSHKYVAERAADEIGRPLSDLQLVSIHLGNGASVCAVNRGHSMDSSMGMTPLEGLVMGTRSGDVDPGAFGFLSRELGLSVQEIEDALYDQSGLKGLAGSSDMRDIEDRAAEGDPQAQLAIEIYAYRAKKYVGAYAAAMGGLDAIVFTGGIGENSPSMRRRICDGLAVMGLQLDHDRNIAVSLTGQAAPQIQAYGSRVRVLVTETAEQRMIARETATALAGGRSDGGLRLPIAVSARHVHLSRDAVDALFGKGYVLNQAVALRQPGHWAANERVTLVGPKGRLERVAILGPLRQRTQIEVSRTDSFALGIEVPVRDSGKLEATPQVTIEGPSGSFTTDGLIIAARHIHTNPVDAKRLGIEDGEYVDVRVGDPDRGLTFGRTLVRVGDNAFTEVHIDTDEANAAGIDVAATGELVQI
;
A
#
# COMPACT_ATOMS: atom_id res chain seq x y z
N MET A 1 0.66 -19.64 17.58
CA MET A 1 0.40 -18.60 18.60
C MET A 1 -1.09 -18.36 18.72
N GLN A 2 -1.62 -18.25 19.94
CA GLN A 2 -2.98 -17.81 20.24
C GLN A 2 -2.99 -16.29 20.44
N ILE A 3 -3.68 -15.55 19.59
CA ILE A 3 -3.66 -14.09 19.58
C ILE A 3 -5.06 -13.56 19.88
N LEU A 4 -5.19 -12.79 20.95
CA LEU A 4 -6.41 -12.09 21.32
C LEU A 4 -6.44 -10.74 20.59
N VAL A 5 -7.47 -10.52 19.79
CA VAL A 5 -7.60 -9.31 18.97
C VAL A 5 -8.76 -8.46 19.46
N PHE A 6 -8.51 -7.16 19.64
CA PHE A 6 -9.51 -6.17 20.02
C PHE A 6 -9.82 -5.19 18.89
N ASN A 7 -11.11 -4.95 18.67
CA ASN A 7 -11.64 -3.83 17.90
C ASN A 7 -12.63 -3.06 18.80
N ALA A 8 -12.12 -2.04 19.48
CA ALA A 8 -12.89 -1.18 20.36
C ALA A 8 -13.41 0.04 19.58
N GLY A 9 -14.71 0.06 19.31
CA GLY A 9 -15.40 1.23 18.78
C GLY A 9 -16.03 2.07 19.89
N SER A 10 -16.59 3.22 19.53
CA SER A 10 -17.31 4.09 20.48
C SER A 10 -18.60 3.48 21.03
N SER A 11 -19.22 2.56 20.29
CA SER A 11 -20.55 1.98 20.62
C SER A 11 -20.57 0.45 20.75
N SER A 12 -19.44 -0.22 20.48
CA SER A 12 -19.33 -1.68 20.61
C SER A 12 -17.90 -2.11 20.90
N LEU A 13 -17.76 -3.24 21.59
CA LEU A 13 -16.50 -3.94 21.76
C LEU A 13 -16.58 -5.27 21.02
N LYS A 14 -15.74 -5.47 20.00
CA LYS A 14 -15.58 -6.76 19.32
C LYS A 14 -14.21 -7.32 19.64
N PHE A 15 -14.15 -8.61 19.96
CA PHE A 15 -12.91 -9.31 20.25
C PHE A 15 -12.95 -10.74 19.73
N GLY A 16 -11.78 -11.34 19.55
CA GLY A 16 -11.67 -12.72 19.10
C GLY A 16 -10.31 -13.31 19.40
N VAL A 17 -10.25 -14.62 19.54
CA VAL A 17 -8.99 -15.36 19.71
C VAL A 17 -8.73 -16.14 18.45
N PHE A 18 -7.54 -15.96 17.90
CA PHE A 18 -7.11 -16.61 16.67
C PHE A 18 -5.88 -17.47 16.93
N SER A 19 -5.91 -18.70 16.43
CA SER A 19 -4.71 -19.52 16.39
C SER A 19 -4.00 -19.28 15.06
N VAL A 20 -2.80 -18.68 15.15
CA VAL A 20 -1.91 -18.44 14.02
C VAL A 20 -0.85 -19.54 13.95
N ALA A 21 -0.92 -20.34 12.90
CA ALA A 21 0.10 -21.29 12.45
C ALA A 21 0.26 -21.13 10.93
N THR A 22 0.49 -22.21 10.17
CA THR A 22 0.46 -22.17 8.69
C THR A 22 -0.85 -21.58 8.16
N GLU A 23 -1.96 -21.93 8.81
CA GLU A 23 -3.26 -21.29 8.59
C GLU A 23 -3.70 -20.54 9.85
N THR A 24 -4.47 -19.47 9.65
CA THR A 24 -5.08 -18.70 10.74
C THR A 24 -6.54 -19.09 10.88
N HIS A 25 -6.93 -19.63 12.03
CA HIS A 25 -8.32 -19.97 12.31
C HIS A 25 -8.85 -19.23 13.55
N GLU A 26 -10.13 -18.85 13.48
CA GLU A 26 -10.85 -18.26 14.61
C GLU A 26 -11.16 -19.37 15.64
N VAL A 27 -10.72 -19.17 16.88
CA VAL A 27 -10.99 -20.07 18.00
C VAL A 27 -12.21 -19.59 18.75
N PHE A 28 -12.25 -18.29 19.07
CA PHE A 28 -13.31 -17.65 19.83
C PHE A 28 -13.68 -16.32 19.19
N ARG A 29 -14.97 -15.98 19.21
CA ARG A 29 -15.48 -14.68 18.80
C ARG A 29 -16.41 -14.13 19.87
N GLY A 30 -16.22 -12.86 20.22
CA GLY A 30 -17.07 -12.19 21.18
C GLY A 30 -17.42 -10.77 20.75
N SER A 31 -18.62 -10.35 21.11
CA SER A 31 -18.98 -8.93 21.08
C SER A 31 -19.81 -8.54 22.28
N TYR A 32 -19.66 -7.27 22.67
CA TYR A 32 -20.57 -6.52 23.52
C TYR A 32 -21.09 -5.34 22.72
N GLU A 33 -22.41 -5.24 22.62
CA GLU A 33 -23.10 -4.29 21.75
C GLU A 33 -24.32 -3.70 22.49
N ARG A 34 -24.92 -2.65 21.91
CA ARG A 34 -26.18 -2.05 22.40
C ARG A 34 -26.13 -1.63 23.89
N PHE A 35 -25.10 -0.89 24.26
CA PHE A 35 -24.97 -0.29 25.59
C PHE A 35 -26.12 0.70 25.86
N ARG A 36 -26.94 0.44 26.88
CA ARG A 36 -28.06 1.28 27.35
C ARG A 36 -28.32 1.05 28.83
N ASP A 37 -28.53 2.13 29.59
CA ASP A 37 -28.92 2.09 31.01
C ASP A 37 -28.06 1.15 31.88
N GLY A 38 -26.74 1.18 31.65
CA GLY A 38 -25.74 0.36 32.33
C GLY A 38 -25.78 -1.14 32.02
N LYS A 39 -26.39 -1.50 30.89
CA LYS A 39 -26.43 -2.86 30.37
C LYS A 39 -25.99 -2.90 28.92
N CYS A 40 -25.51 -4.05 28.49
CA CYS A 40 -25.22 -4.34 27.09
C CYS A 40 -25.69 -5.75 26.74
N GLU A 41 -25.87 -6.01 25.45
CA GLU A 41 -26.04 -7.35 24.92
C GLU A 41 -24.67 -7.96 24.61
N TYR A 42 -24.46 -9.23 24.92
CA TYR A 42 -23.28 -9.96 24.50
C TYR A 42 -23.63 -11.12 23.57
N ARG A 43 -22.67 -11.45 22.70
CA ARG A 43 -22.69 -12.64 21.88
C ARG A 43 -21.33 -13.29 21.87
N PHE A 44 -21.26 -14.54 22.27
CA PHE A 44 -20.03 -15.33 22.30
C PHE A 44 -20.18 -16.56 21.44
N ARG A 45 -19.14 -16.86 20.65
CA ARG A 45 -19.08 -18.03 19.80
C ARG A 45 -17.77 -18.76 20.01
N HIS A 46 -17.85 -20.06 20.24
CA HIS A 46 -16.70 -20.95 20.33
C HIS A 46 -17.11 -22.31 19.78
N ARG A 47 -16.46 -22.75 18.70
CA ARG A 47 -16.84 -23.96 17.96
C ARG A 47 -18.33 -23.93 17.58
N GLU A 48 -19.11 -24.93 17.98
CA GLU A 48 -20.56 -25.01 17.70
C GLU A 48 -21.43 -24.24 18.69
N THR A 49 -20.86 -23.67 19.75
CA THR A 49 -21.61 -22.91 20.76
C THR A 49 -21.77 -21.45 20.33
N ASP A 50 -23.01 -20.93 20.32
CA ASP A 50 -23.37 -19.51 20.13
C ASP A 50 -24.23 -19.09 21.35
N GLU A 51 -23.60 -18.41 22.32
CA GLU A 51 -24.24 -17.92 23.54
C GLU A 51 -24.61 -16.44 23.38
N ARG A 52 -25.81 -16.07 23.81
CA ARG A 52 -26.29 -14.69 23.80
C ARG A 52 -26.91 -14.35 25.14
N GLY A 53 -26.74 -13.12 25.59
CA GLY A 53 -27.36 -12.66 26.82
C GLY A 53 -27.11 -11.18 27.07
N THR A 54 -27.31 -10.76 28.32
CA THR A 54 -27.06 -9.39 28.77
C THR A 54 -26.01 -9.37 29.86
N ALA A 55 -25.21 -8.30 29.89
CA ALA A 55 -24.21 -8.04 30.92
C ALA A 55 -24.36 -6.60 31.43
N SER A 56 -23.82 -6.33 32.63
CA SER A 56 -23.86 -5.01 33.27
C SER A 56 -22.55 -4.28 33.06
N PHE A 57 -22.46 -3.56 31.94
CA PHE A 57 -21.34 -2.69 31.60
C PHE A 57 -21.90 -1.39 31.00
N ASP A 58 -21.33 -0.24 31.35
CA ASP A 58 -21.85 1.05 30.91
C ASP A 58 -21.38 1.42 29.50
N ASN A 59 -20.19 0.95 29.12
CA ASN A 59 -19.56 1.30 27.84
C ASN A 59 -18.58 0.21 27.35
N PRO A 60 -18.15 0.26 26.07
CA PRO A 60 -17.20 -0.71 25.51
C PRO A 60 -15.89 -0.86 26.29
N GLY A 61 -15.38 0.23 26.89
CA GLY A 61 -14.16 0.19 27.69
C GLY A 61 -14.34 -0.64 28.97
N GLU A 62 -15.49 -0.53 29.64
CA GLU A 62 -15.80 -1.35 30.81
C GLU A 62 -16.05 -2.82 30.47
N ALA A 63 -16.72 -3.08 29.35
CA ALA A 63 -17.01 -4.45 28.90
C ALA A 63 -15.75 -5.29 28.68
N LEU A 64 -14.61 -4.64 28.43
CA LEU A 64 -13.31 -5.31 28.30
C LEU A 64 -12.89 -6.03 29.60
N LYS A 65 -13.35 -5.55 30.78
CA LYS A 65 -13.15 -6.24 32.07
C LYS A 65 -13.84 -7.61 32.14
N GLY A 66 -14.91 -7.81 31.36
CA GLY A 66 -15.63 -9.09 31.28
C GLY A 66 -14.99 -10.10 30.32
N VAL A 67 -13.99 -9.69 29.53
CA VAL A 67 -13.35 -10.56 28.52
C VAL A 67 -12.60 -11.74 29.14
N PRO A 68 -11.77 -11.57 30.21
CA PRO A 68 -11.12 -12.71 30.86
C PRO A 68 -12.11 -13.79 31.33
N ASP A 69 -13.22 -13.39 31.95
CA ASP A 69 -14.25 -14.31 32.43
C ASP A 69 -14.98 -15.00 31.28
N ALA A 70 -15.24 -14.29 30.18
CA ALA A 70 -15.80 -14.88 28.97
C ALA A 70 -14.84 -15.93 28.39
N LEU A 71 -13.56 -15.61 28.22
CA LEU A 71 -12.57 -16.55 27.70
C LEU A 71 -12.43 -17.80 28.59
N LYS A 72 -12.37 -17.59 29.92
CA LYS A 72 -12.31 -18.67 30.91
C LYS A 72 -13.57 -19.56 30.87
N ARG A 73 -14.76 -18.96 30.74
CA ARG A 73 -16.05 -19.70 30.62
C ARG A 73 -16.03 -20.69 29.45
N PHE A 74 -15.39 -20.33 28.34
CA PHE A 74 -15.27 -21.17 27.15
C PHE A 74 -13.97 -21.98 27.09
N GLY A 75 -13.16 -21.98 28.17
CA GLY A 75 -11.92 -22.77 28.27
C GLY A 75 -10.76 -22.22 27.42
N VAL A 76 -10.82 -20.96 27.00
CA VAL A 76 -9.77 -20.30 26.21
C VAL A 76 -8.78 -19.62 27.15
N ASN A 77 -7.80 -20.38 27.64
CA ASN A 77 -6.94 -19.95 28.75
C ASN A 77 -5.52 -19.51 28.34
N ALA A 78 -5.06 -19.88 27.14
CA ALA A 78 -3.71 -19.58 26.67
C ALA A 78 -3.75 -18.48 25.62
N ILE A 79 -3.29 -17.28 25.98
CA ILE A 79 -3.12 -16.13 25.07
C ILE A 79 -1.62 -15.82 25.03
N ASP A 80 -1.02 -15.84 23.84
CA ASP A 80 0.41 -15.60 23.64
C ASP A 80 0.69 -14.13 23.33
N ALA A 81 -0.29 -13.41 22.76
CA ALA A 81 -0.17 -12.01 22.39
C ALA A 81 -1.54 -11.31 22.26
N ILE A 82 -1.54 -9.98 22.31
CA ILE A 82 -2.74 -9.16 22.09
C ILE A 82 -2.53 -8.23 20.90
N GLY A 83 -3.46 -8.22 19.94
CA GLY A 83 -3.49 -7.28 18.83
C GLY A 83 -4.58 -6.22 19.01
N HIS A 84 -4.22 -4.95 18.87
CA HIS A 84 -5.14 -3.81 18.99
C HIS A 84 -5.33 -3.14 17.65
N ARG A 85 -6.59 -3.00 17.20
CA ARG A 85 -6.90 -2.10 16.09
C ARG A 85 -6.79 -0.65 16.55
N ILE A 86 -5.93 0.13 15.91
CA ILE A 86 -5.79 1.57 16.08
C ILE A 86 -6.26 2.26 14.81
N VAL A 87 -7.19 3.21 14.92
CA VAL A 87 -7.83 3.82 13.74
C VAL A 87 -6.85 4.67 12.93
N HIS A 88 -5.86 5.32 13.57
CA HIS A 88 -4.96 6.23 12.87
C HIS A 88 -3.52 6.09 13.37
N GLY A 89 -2.58 5.87 12.45
CA GLY A 89 -1.13 5.75 12.73
C GLY A 89 -0.28 6.96 12.34
N GLY A 90 -0.89 8.08 11.96
CA GLY A 90 -0.19 9.22 11.36
C GLY A 90 0.70 8.80 10.19
N ALA A 91 1.79 9.54 9.97
CA ALA A 91 2.84 9.13 9.03
C ALA A 91 3.85 8.14 9.67
N LYS A 92 3.95 8.14 11.00
CA LYS A 92 4.97 7.41 11.77
C LYS A 92 4.75 5.89 11.75
N PHE A 93 3.50 5.44 11.89
CA PHE A 93 3.20 4.01 12.05
C PHE A 93 2.81 3.36 10.72
N SER A 94 3.83 3.02 9.93
CA SER A 94 3.70 2.31 8.64
C SER A 94 3.59 0.78 8.76
N SER A 95 3.72 0.24 9.97
CA SER A 95 3.64 -1.20 10.24
C SER A 95 3.15 -1.48 11.66
N PRO A 96 2.67 -2.71 11.92
CA PRO A 96 2.33 -3.16 13.27
C PRO A 96 3.48 -2.92 14.26
N THR A 97 3.17 -2.35 15.42
CA THR A 97 4.20 -1.91 16.37
C THR A 97 3.94 -2.48 17.76
N LEU A 98 4.98 -3.00 18.43
CA LEU A 98 4.89 -3.45 19.81
C LEU A 98 4.50 -2.27 20.71
N VAL A 99 3.49 -2.47 21.56
CA VAL A 99 3.02 -1.46 22.49
C VAL A 99 3.99 -1.35 23.67
N ASN A 100 4.64 -0.21 23.75
CA ASN A 100 5.39 0.27 24.91
C ASN A 100 4.97 1.72 25.23
N ASP A 101 5.57 2.35 26.24
CA ASP A 101 5.17 3.69 26.67
C ASP A 101 5.43 4.75 25.57
N GLU A 102 6.56 4.65 24.86
CA GLU A 102 6.86 5.53 23.71
C GLU A 102 5.84 5.39 22.58
N THR A 103 5.34 4.17 22.34
CA THR A 103 4.32 3.90 21.32
C THR A 103 2.99 4.49 21.75
N VAL A 104 2.61 4.36 23.03
CA VAL A 104 1.38 4.95 23.57
C VAL A 104 1.41 6.47 23.44
N GLU A 105 2.48 7.12 23.87
CA GLU A 105 2.64 8.59 23.74
C GLU A 105 2.58 9.04 22.28
N ALA A 106 3.25 8.30 21.38
CA ALA A 106 3.23 8.62 19.96
C ALA A 106 1.86 8.41 19.31
N ILE A 107 1.05 7.45 19.78
CA ILE A 107 -0.34 7.29 19.35
C ILE A 107 -1.21 8.42 19.93
N GLU A 108 -1.01 8.81 21.18
CA GLU A 108 -1.77 9.89 21.83
C GLU A 108 -1.58 11.23 21.11
N ALA A 109 -0.37 11.51 20.64
CA ALA A 109 -0.06 12.69 19.82
C ALA A 109 -0.87 12.76 18.50
N LEU A 110 -1.48 11.66 18.06
CA LEU A 110 -2.35 11.61 16.88
C LEU A 110 -3.82 11.95 17.18
N THR A 111 -4.17 12.22 18.44
CA THR A 111 -5.54 12.61 18.84
C THR A 111 -6.12 13.75 17.98
N PRO A 112 -5.37 14.81 17.59
CA PRO A 112 -5.90 15.83 16.70
C PRO A 112 -6.37 15.34 15.32
N LEU A 113 -5.85 14.20 14.84
CA LEU A 113 -6.24 13.60 13.55
C LEU A 113 -7.49 12.72 13.65
N ALA A 114 -7.76 12.14 14.82
CA ALA A 114 -8.90 11.25 15.04
C ALA A 114 -9.40 11.35 16.50
N PRO A 115 -9.97 12.50 16.90
CA PRO A 115 -10.27 12.82 18.29
C PRO A 115 -11.31 11.91 18.93
N LEU A 116 -12.22 11.34 18.14
CA LEU A 116 -13.25 10.41 18.60
C LEU A 116 -12.77 8.96 18.72
N HIS A 117 -11.60 8.62 18.16
CA HIS A 117 -11.14 7.24 18.04
C HIS A 117 -9.88 6.95 18.84
N ILE A 118 -8.86 7.82 18.75
CA ILE A 118 -7.57 7.59 19.40
C ILE A 118 -7.72 7.46 20.93
N PRO A 119 -8.44 8.33 21.64
CA PRO A 119 -8.60 8.17 23.09
C PRO A 119 -9.30 6.86 23.48
N ALA A 120 -10.31 6.44 22.71
CA ALA A 120 -11.01 5.18 22.96
C ALA A 120 -10.10 3.95 22.71
N ASN A 121 -9.28 4.01 21.65
CA ASN A 121 -8.30 2.95 21.36
C ASN A 121 -7.25 2.86 22.46
N LEU A 122 -6.68 3.98 22.91
CA LEU A 122 -5.69 4.01 23.98
C LEU A 122 -6.26 3.52 25.32
N LYS A 123 -7.52 3.88 25.64
CA LYS A 123 -8.18 3.36 26.84
C LYS A 123 -8.29 1.84 26.86
N ALA A 124 -8.56 1.23 25.70
CA ALA A 124 -8.57 -0.23 25.58
C ALA A 124 -7.17 -0.82 25.77
N VAL A 125 -6.14 -0.18 25.20
CA VAL A 125 -4.73 -0.58 25.38
C VAL A 125 -4.32 -0.54 26.85
N GLU A 126 -4.58 0.56 27.55
CA GLU A 126 -4.28 0.72 28.98
C GLU A 126 -4.93 -0.38 29.85
N LEU A 127 -6.20 -0.67 29.58
CA LEU A 127 -6.94 -1.68 30.32
C LEU A 127 -6.41 -3.09 30.02
N CYS A 128 -6.09 -3.39 28.77
CA CYS A 128 -5.44 -4.66 28.41
C CYS A 128 -4.08 -4.80 29.08
N ARG A 129 -3.26 -3.75 29.15
CA ARG A 129 -1.98 -3.75 29.89
C ARG A 129 -2.16 -4.01 31.38
N SER A 130 -3.29 -3.61 31.95
CA SER A 130 -3.62 -3.89 33.36
C SER A 130 -4.13 -5.33 33.57
N LEU A 131 -4.92 -5.86 32.65
CA LEU A 131 -5.50 -7.22 32.75
C LEU A 131 -4.49 -8.32 32.38
N TRP A 132 -3.58 -8.04 31.45
CA TRP A 132 -2.56 -8.97 30.95
C TRP A 132 -1.18 -8.30 30.92
N PRO A 133 -0.56 -8.03 32.08
CA PRO A 133 0.70 -7.29 32.17
C PRO A 133 1.89 -8.01 31.52
N ASP A 134 1.88 -9.35 31.52
CA ASP A 134 2.99 -10.16 31.03
C ASP A 134 2.84 -10.59 29.55
N ILE A 135 1.73 -10.22 28.90
CA ILE A 135 1.46 -10.61 27.51
C ILE A 135 1.87 -9.49 26.56
N PRO A 136 2.70 -9.76 25.53
CA PRO A 136 3.09 -8.75 24.55
C PRO A 136 1.87 -8.26 23.76
N GLN A 137 1.79 -6.94 23.55
CA GLN A 137 0.68 -6.31 22.84
C GLN A 137 1.20 -5.57 21.62
N VAL A 138 0.47 -5.61 20.51
CA VAL A 138 0.83 -4.98 19.23
C VAL A 138 -0.30 -4.07 18.78
N ALA A 139 0.04 -2.86 18.38
CA ALA A 139 -0.87 -1.92 17.71
C ALA A 139 -0.82 -2.16 16.19
N VAL A 140 -1.99 -2.34 15.58
CA VAL A 140 -2.19 -2.52 14.14
C VAL A 140 -3.05 -1.37 13.62
N PHE A 141 -2.55 -0.63 12.63
CA PHE A 141 -3.10 0.67 12.24
C PHE A 141 -3.91 0.58 10.94
N ASP A 142 -5.14 1.08 10.95
CA ASP A 142 -6.01 1.12 9.78
C ASP A 142 -5.43 1.96 8.61
N THR A 143 -4.52 2.89 8.91
CA THR A 143 -3.85 3.74 7.93
C THR A 143 -2.58 3.11 7.35
N ALA A 144 -1.99 2.09 8.02
CA ALA A 144 -0.65 1.61 7.70
C ALA A 144 -0.53 1.09 6.26
N PHE A 145 -1.53 0.32 5.80
CA PHE A 145 -1.55 -0.22 4.44
C PHE A 145 -1.48 0.86 3.35
N HIS A 146 -1.94 2.08 3.64
CA HIS A 146 -1.98 3.20 2.70
C HIS A 146 -0.74 4.10 2.75
N LEU A 147 0.17 3.88 3.69
CA LEU A 147 1.39 4.70 3.80
C LEU A 147 2.41 4.42 2.70
N SER A 148 2.21 3.39 1.87
CA SER A 148 2.94 3.18 0.61
C SER A 148 2.49 4.13 -0.51
N ASN A 149 1.38 4.86 -0.35
CA ASN A 149 0.87 5.74 -1.39
C ASN A 149 1.91 6.86 -1.71
N PRO A 150 2.16 7.14 -3.00
CA PRO A 150 3.15 8.14 -3.39
C PRO A 150 2.67 9.56 -3.06
N ALA A 151 3.63 10.48 -2.91
CA ALA A 151 3.35 11.85 -2.48
C ALA A 151 2.34 12.59 -3.37
N PHE A 152 2.31 12.33 -4.69
CA PHE A 152 1.35 12.96 -5.60
C PHE A 152 -0.11 12.49 -5.38
N VAL A 153 -0.31 11.34 -4.73
CA VAL A 153 -1.63 10.85 -4.30
C VAL A 153 -1.99 11.42 -2.93
N THR A 154 -1.01 11.50 -2.02
CA THR A 154 -1.30 11.89 -0.63
C THR A 154 -1.37 13.40 -0.41
N THR A 155 -0.82 14.19 -1.32
CA THR A 155 -0.70 15.65 -1.18
C THR A 155 -1.92 16.38 -1.73
N TYR A 156 -2.63 17.11 -0.86
CA TYR A 156 -3.68 18.03 -1.33
C TYR A 156 -3.07 19.28 -1.98
N ALA A 157 -3.69 19.76 -3.05
CA ALA A 157 -3.30 20.99 -3.76
C ALA A 157 -3.75 22.25 -3.01
N VAL A 158 -3.20 22.46 -1.81
CA VAL A 158 -3.55 23.52 -0.84
C VAL A 158 -2.30 24.28 -0.37
N PRO A 159 -2.43 25.45 0.28
CA PRO A 159 -1.29 26.23 0.76
C PRO A 159 -0.27 25.40 1.55
N ALA A 160 1.03 25.65 1.31
CA ALA A 160 2.12 24.88 1.90
C ALA A 160 2.05 24.78 3.42
N ARG A 161 1.76 25.89 4.11
CA ARG A 161 1.59 25.95 5.57
C ARG A 161 0.55 24.97 6.13
N TRP A 162 -0.48 24.60 5.35
CA TRP A 162 -1.48 23.62 5.80
C TRP A 162 -0.93 22.20 5.69
N ARG A 163 -0.19 21.91 4.62
CA ARG A 163 0.52 20.64 4.45
C ARG A 163 1.59 20.45 5.53
N GLU A 164 2.32 21.51 5.87
CA GLU A 164 3.30 21.54 6.96
C GLU A 164 2.65 21.31 8.34
N ALA A 165 1.39 21.69 8.51
CA ALA A 165 0.60 21.37 9.71
C ALA A 165 0.07 19.92 9.74
N GLY A 166 0.41 19.08 8.74
CA GLY A 166 0.03 17.67 8.70
C GLY A 166 -1.17 17.35 7.80
N LEU A 167 -1.72 18.33 7.06
CA LEU A 167 -2.82 18.09 6.12
C LEU A 167 -2.36 17.26 4.92
N ARG A 168 -2.77 16.00 4.89
CA ARG A 168 -2.53 15.04 3.80
C ARG A 168 -3.60 13.94 3.83
N ARG A 169 -3.71 13.18 2.74
CA ARG A 169 -4.49 11.94 2.72
C ARG A 169 -3.73 10.84 3.48
N TYR A 170 -4.45 10.12 4.33
CA TYR A 170 -3.99 8.90 5.00
C TYR A 170 -4.72 7.66 4.47
N GLY A 171 -6.05 7.73 4.31
CA GLY A 171 -6.87 6.57 3.97
C GLY A 171 -7.13 5.65 5.16
N PHE A 172 -8.26 4.93 5.14
CA PHE A 172 -8.67 4.01 6.22
C PHE A 172 -9.21 2.70 5.64
N HIS A 173 -9.61 1.77 6.52
CA HIS A 173 -9.92 0.39 6.17
C HIS A 173 -8.73 -0.36 5.55
N GLY A 174 -7.49 0.07 5.82
CA GLY A 174 -6.29 -0.54 5.25
C GLY A 174 -6.18 -2.03 5.56
N THR A 175 -6.47 -2.43 6.80
CA THR A 175 -6.54 -3.83 7.24
C THR A 175 -7.53 -4.65 6.40
N SER A 176 -8.71 -4.07 6.09
CA SER A 176 -9.71 -4.74 5.26
C SER A 176 -9.24 -4.84 3.81
N HIS A 177 -8.74 -3.74 3.23
CA HIS A 177 -8.29 -3.71 1.83
C HIS A 177 -7.13 -4.67 1.59
N LYS A 178 -6.17 -4.72 2.51
CA LYS A 178 -5.06 -5.66 2.48
C LYS A 178 -5.55 -7.11 2.49
N TYR A 179 -6.41 -7.45 3.46
CA TYR A 179 -6.95 -8.81 3.57
C TYR A 179 -7.69 -9.25 2.31
N VAL A 180 -8.58 -8.42 1.76
CA VAL A 180 -9.36 -8.82 0.58
C VAL A 180 -8.55 -8.83 -0.71
N ALA A 181 -7.49 -8.03 -0.79
CA ALA A 181 -6.53 -8.10 -1.90
C ALA A 181 -5.76 -9.43 -1.87
N GLU A 182 -5.22 -9.82 -0.71
CA GLU A 182 -4.57 -11.14 -0.51
C GLU A 182 -5.53 -12.28 -0.85
N ARG A 183 -6.75 -12.24 -0.31
CA ARG A 183 -7.75 -13.29 -0.56
C ARG A 183 -8.17 -13.37 -2.03
N ALA A 184 -8.24 -12.24 -2.73
CA ALA A 184 -8.54 -12.21 -4.15
C ALA A 184 -7.37 -12.78 -4.98
N ALA A 185 -6.12 -12.49 -4.62
CA ALA A 185 -4.95 -13.07 -5.27
C ALA A 185 -4.93 -14.61 -5.13
N ASP A 186 -5.22 -15.11 -3.92
CA ASP A 186 -5.34 -16.55 -3.63
C ASP A 186 -6.41 -17.20 -4.52
N GLU A 187 -7.58 -16.57 -4.67
CA GLU A 187 -8.66 -17.06 -5.53
C GLU A 187 -8.30 -17.06 -7.02
N ILE A 188 -7.60 -16.01 -7.46
CA ILE A 188 -7.18 -15.86 -8.85
C ILE A 188 -6.06 -16.86 -9.19
N GLY A 189 -5.33 -17.35 -8.18
CA GLY A 189 -4.19 -18.25 -8.35
C GLY A 189 -2.98 -17.53 -8.94
N ARG A 190 -2.80 -16.24 -8.63
CA ARG A 190 -1.66 -15.43 -9.07
C ARG A 190 -1.09 -14.65 -7.88
N PRO A 191 0.23 -14.43 -7.82
CA PRO A 191 0.83 -13.56 -6.82
C PRO A 191 0.18 -12.16 -6.84
N LEU A 192 -0.05 -11.58 -5.66
CA LEU A 192 -0.63 -10.25 -5.54
C LEU A 192 0.27 -9.16 -6.20
N SER A 193 1.58 -9.39 -6.24
CA SER A 193 2.59 -8.56 -6.93
C SER A 193 2.40 -8.47 -8.47
N ASP A 194 1.61 -9.37 -9.04
CA ASP A 194 1.29 -9.41 -10.47
C ASP A 194 -0.11 -8.86 -10.81
N LEU A 195 -0.83 -8.35 -9.82
CA LEU A 195 -2.24 -7.95 -9.95
C LEU A 195 -2.46 -6.46 -9.71
N GLN A 196 -3.40 -5.89 -10.45
CA GLN A 196 -3.93 -4.54 -10.26
C GLN A 196 -5.41 -4.65 -9.86
N LEU A 197 -5.71 -4.41 -8.59
CA LEU A 197 -7.03 -4.63 -8.01
C LEU A 197 -7.65 -3.32 -7.57
N VAL A 198 -8.97 -3.21 -7.72
CA VAL A 198 -9.76 -2.20 -7.00
C VAL A 198 -10.57 -2.91 -5.94
N SER A 199 -10.23 -2.72 -4.67
CA SER A 199 -11.01 -3.22 -3.54
C SER A 199 -12.04 -2.19 -3.09
N ILE A 200 -13.29 -2.63 -2.91
CA ILE A 200 -14.44 -1.80 -2.58
C ILE A 200 -15.03 -2.33 -1.27
N HIS A 201 -14.68 -1.68 -0.16
CA HIS A 201 -15.28 -1.95 1.14
C HIS A 201 -16.54 -1.09 1.29
N LEU A 202 -17.71 -1.72 1.28
CA LEU A 202 -19.01 -1.06 1.42
C LEU A 202 -19.68 -1.49 2.71
N GLY A 203 -19.64 -0.64 3.73
CA GLY A 203 -20.39 -0.81 4.98
C GLY A 203 -21.05 0.51 5.39
N ASN A 204 -21.28 0.69 6.70
CA ASN A 204 -21.71 1.99 7.23
C ASN A 204 -20.63 3.07 7.00
N GLY A 205 -19.36 2.67 7.07
CA GLY A 205 -18.26 3.36 6.38
C GLY A 205 -17.95 2.68 5.07
N ALA A 206 -17.65 3.45 4.04
CA ALA A 206 -17.36 2.92 2.71
C ALA A 206 -16.11 3.57 2.12
N SER A 207 -15.25 2.76 1.51
CA SER A 207 -14.03 3.24 0.87
C SER A 207 -13.61 2.35 -0.29
N VAL A 208 -12.95 2.93 -1.27
CA VAL A 208 -12.29 2.21 -2.37
C VAL A 208 -10.78 2.32 -2.19
N CYS A 209 -10.04 1.27 -2.53
CA CYS A 209 -8.58 1.30 -2.61
C CYS A 209 -8.11 0.76 -3.96
N ALA A 210 -7.15 1.46 -4.56
CA ALA A 210 -6.38 0.99 -5.69
C ALA A 210 -5.18 0.19 -5.16
N VAL A 211 -5.18 -1.13 -5.35
CA VAL A 211 -4.07 -2.01 -4.95
C VAL A 211 -3.29 -2.37 -6.20
N ASN A 212 -2.13 -1.75 -6.37
CA ASN A 212 -1.25 -1.96 -7.51
C ASN A 212 -0.08 -2.85 -7.08
N ARG A 213 -0.04 -4.08 -7.58
CA ARG A 213 1.05 -5.03 -7.33
C ARG A 213 1.32 -5.27 -5.85
N GLY A 214 0.24 -5.46 -5.08
CA GLY A 214 0.30 -5.72 -3.63
C GLY A 214 0.43 -4.50 -2.72
N HIS A 215 0.61 -3.31 -3.30
CA HIS A 215 0.67 -2.08 -2.51
C HIS A 215 -0.59 -1.25 -2.71
N SER A 216 -1.08 -0.62 -1.64
CA SER A 216 -1.99 0.50 -1.79
C SER A 216 -1.27 1.59 -2.59
N MET A 217 -1.92 2.03 -3.67
CA MET A 217 -1.50 3.15 -4.51
C MET A 217 -2.37 4.38 -4.26
N ASP A 218 -3.67 4.17 -4.00
CA ASP A 218 -4.65 5.23 -3.73
C ASP A 218 -5.79 4.69 -2.85
N SER A 219 -6.45 5.57 -2.09
CA SER A 219 -7.59 5.26 -1.22
C SER A 219 -8.56 6.43 -1.15
N SER A 220 -9.86 6.13 -1.21
CA SER A 220 -10.89 7.18 -1.40
C SER A 220 -11.03 8.09 -0.18
N MET A 221 -10.81 7.53 1.02
CA MET A 221 -10.82 8.31 2.25
C MET A 221 -9.56 9.17 2.36
N GLY A 222 -9.72 10.30 3.03
CA GLY A 222 -8.78 11.41 3.02
C GLY A 222 -7.85 11.47 4.21
N MET A 223 -7.67 12.69 4.71
CA MET A 223 -7.18 12.95 6.06
C MET A 223 -8.10 12.30 7.12
N THR A 224 -9.40 12.34 6.87
CA THR A 224 -10.43 11.78 7.73
C THR A 224 -11.28 10.74 6.99
N PRO A 225 -12.06 9.92 7.71
CA PRO A 225 -12.99 8.97 7.11
C PRO A 225 -14.21 9.61 6.41
N LEU A 226 -14.24 10.94 6.20
CA LEU A 226 -15.36 11.66 5.60
C LEU A 226 -15.27 11.76 4.07
N GLU A 227 -14.06 11.91 3.51
CA GLU A 227 -13.85 12.00 2.05
C GLU A 227 -14.17 10.66 1.37
N GLY A 228 -14.59 10.72 0.10
CA GLY A 228 -14.74 9.57 -0.76
C GLY A 228 -16.20 9.21 -1.05
N LEU A 229 -16.54 7.97 -0.71
CA LEU A 229 -17.84 7.40 -1.02
C LEU A 229 -18.95 8.04 -0.18
N VAL A 230 -20.18 8.00 -0.73
CA VAL A 230 -21.39 8.16 0.08
C VAL A 230 -21.44 7.01 1.08
N MET A 231 -21.78 7.29 2.34
CA MET A 231 -21.82 6.29 3.40
C MET A 231 -23.17 6.33 4.15
N GLY A 232 -23.30 5.62 5.27
CA GLY A 232 -24.57 5.57 6.01
C GLY A 232 -25.04 6.94 6.48
N THR A 233 -24.18 7.67 7.18
CA THR A 233 -24.46 9.04 7.69
C THR A 233 -23.47 10.10 7.20
N ARG A 234 -22.36 9.67 6.60
CA ARG A 234 -21.30 10.55 6.09
C ARG A 234 -21.55 10.94 4.64
N SER A 235 -21.26 12.19 4.31
CA SER A 235 -21.50 12.77 2.98
C SER A 235 -20.68 12.11 1.86
N GLY A 236 -19.43 11.72 2.13
CA GLY A 236 -18.44 11.53 1.07
C GLY A 236 -18.00 12.88 0.51
N ASP A 237 -17.52 12.89 -0.74
CA ASP A 237 -17.05 14.14 -1.36
C ASP A 237 -18.15 15.18 -1.52
N VAL A 238 -17.87 16.38 -1.03
CA VAL A 238 -18.64 17.61 -1.23
C VAL A 238 -17.72 18.73 -1.70
N ASP A 239 -18.28 19.76 -2.35
CA ASP A 239 -17.53 20.94 -2.76
C ASP A 239 -17.02 21.71 -1.52
N PRO A 240 -15.71 21.98 -1.38
CA PRO A 240 -15.19 22.84 -0.31
C PRO A 240 -15.85 24.23 -0.25
N GLY A 241 -16.32 24.76 -1.38
CA GLY A 241 -17.08 26.02 -1.45
C GLY A 241 -18.44 25.97 -0.72
N ALA A 242 -18.98 24.78 -0.46
CA ALA A 242 -20.24 24.59 0.24
C ALA A 242 -20.20 25.14 1.68
N PHE A 243 -19.05 25.07 2.35
CA PHE A 243 -18.91 25.64 3.70
C PHE A 243 -19.21 27.14 3.72
N GLY A 244 -18.64 27.88 2.76
CA GLY A 244 -18.88 29.31 2.64
C GLY A 244 -20.32 29.65 2.24
N PHE A 245 -20.93 28.83 1.36
CA PHE A 245 -22.34 28.98 0.99
C PHE A 245 -23.26 28.77 2.19
N LEU A 246 -23.14 27.65 2.90
CA LEU A 246 -23.97 27.29 4.05
C LEU A 246 -23.83 28.31 5.18
N SER A 247 -22.62 28.81 5.43
CA SER A 247 -22.40 29.83 6.45
C SER A 247 -23.09 31.15 6.10
N ARG A 248 -23.02 31.60 4.84
CA ARG A 248 -23.65 32.86 4.41
C ARG A 248 -25.18 32.77 4.32
N GLU A 249 -25.69 31.67 3.79
CA GLU A 249 -27.12 31.53 3.49
C GLU A 249 -27.94 31.01 4.68
N LEU A 250 -27.36 30.09 5.46
CA LEU A 250 -28.05 29.43 6.57
C LEU A 250 -27.51 29.86 7.94
N GLY A 251 -26.48 30.70 7.99
CA GLY A 251 -25.87 31.16 9.23
C GLY A 251 -25.13 30.07 10.01
N LEU A 252 -24.87 28.91 9.38
CA LEU A 252 -24.23 27.78 10.04
C LEU A 252 -22.76 28.06 10.34
N SER A 253 -22.34 27.67 11.54
CA SER A 253 -20.92 27.62 11.93
C SER A 253 -20.20 26.47 11.22
N VAL A 254 -18.86 26.54 11.20
CA VAL A 254 -18.03 25.46 10.64
C VAL A 254 -18.29 24.13 11.35
N GLN A 255 -18.45 24.16 12.67
CA GLN A 255 -18.73 22.96 13.47
C GLN A 255 -20.08 22.34 13.12
N GLU A 256 -21.14 23.15 12.99
CA GLU A 256 -22.47 22.64 12.63
C GLU A 256 -22.48 22.00 11.23
N ILE A 257 -21.72 22.58 10.29
CA ILE A 257 -21.56 22.02 8.95
C ILE A 257 -20.81 20.68 9.03
N GLU A 258 -19.70 20.63 9.77
CA GLU A 258 -18.92 19.40 9.94
C GLU A 258 -19.75 18.28 10.59
N ASP A 259 -20.45 18.57 11.69
CA ASP A 259 -21.31 17.63 12.40
C ASP A 259 -22.42 17.10 11.48
N ALA A 260 -23.04 17.97 10.67
CA ALA A 260 -24.05 17.58 9.69
C ALA A 260 -23.48 16.67 8.59
N LEU A 261 -22.24 16.91 8.15
CA LEU A 261 -21.55 16.06 7.17
C LEU A 261 -21.19 14.68 7.73
N TYR A 262 -20.95 14.54 9.03
CA TYR A 262 -20.67 13.25 9.68
C TYR A 262 -21.92 12.44 10.03
N ASP A 263 -22.96 13.08 10.55
CA ASP A 263 -24.06 12.37 11.24
C ASP A 263 -25.45 12.56 10.61
N GLN A 264 -25.62 13.54 9.72
CA GLN A 264 -26.90 13.90 9.11
C GLN A 264 -26.89 13.86 7.58
N SER A 265 -25.82 13.34 6.97
CA SER A 265 -25.63 13.28 5.52
C SER A 265 -25.69 11.83 5.02
N GLY A 266 -25.09 11.57 3.86
CA GLY A 266 -25.04 10.22 3.28
C GLY A 266 -26.42 9.67 2.94
N LEU A 267 -26.58 8.36 3.09
CA LEU A 267 -27.87 7.69 2.89
C LEU A 267 -28.95 8.24 3.82
N LYS A 268 -28.61 8.55 5.08
CA LYS A 268 -29.53 9.13 6.05
C LYS A 268 -30.04 10.49 5.60
N GLY A 269 -29.16 11.36 5.11
CA GLY A 269 -29.55 12.67 4.59
C GLY A 269 -30.39 12.59 3.31
N LEU A 270 -30.13 11.59 2.46
CA LEU A 270 -30.81 11.43 1.17
C LEU A 270 -32.18 10.72 1.28
N ALA A 271 -32.29 9.72 2.15
CA ALA A 271 -33.45 8.85 2.22
C ALA A 271 -34.03 8.72 3.64
N GLY A 272 -33.46 9.34 4.67
CA GLY A 272 -33.95 9.27 6.05
C GLY A 272 -33.49 8.03 6.84
N SER A 273 -32.73 7.13 6.22
CA SER A 273 -32.20 5.90 6.84
C SER A 273 -30.73 5.71 6.48
N SER A 274 -29.95 5.10 7.38
CA SER A 274 -28.54 4.76 7.11
C SER A 274 -28.34 3.29 6.74
N ASP A 275 -29.42 2.48 6.81
CA ASP A 275 -29.39 1.06 6.47
C ASP A 275 -29.77 0.87 5.00
N MET A 276 -28.85 0.33 4.19
CA MET A 276 -29.09 0.11 2.77
C MET A 276 -30.28 -0.83 2.51
N ARG A 277 -30.56 -1.79 3.41
CA ARG A 277 -31.65 -2.77 3.20
C ARG A 277 -33.02 -2.09 3.22
N ASP A 278 -33.23 -1.24 4.22
CA ASP A 278 -34.45 -0.42 4.35
C ASP A 278 -34.63 0.51 3.13
N ILE A 279 -33.54 1.08 2.62
CA ILE A 279 -33.59 1.92 1.42
C ILE A 279 -33.90 1.09 0.17
N GLU A 280 -33.31 -0.10 0.02
CA GLU A 280 -33.60 -1.01 -1.10
C GLU A 280 -35.07 -1.46 -1.09
N ASP A 281 -35.62 -1.80 0.07
CA ASP A 281 -37.03 -2.19 0.23
C ASP A 281 -37.96 -1.03 -0.19
N ARG A 282 -37.73 0.18 0.34
CA ARG A 282 -38.50 1.37 -0.05
C ARG A 282 -38.36 1.73 -1.53
N ALA A 283 -37.17 1.59 -2.10
CA ALA A 283 -36.95 1.84 -3.52
C ALA A 283 -37.75 0.84 -4.39
N ALA A 284 -37.89 -0.41 -3.94
CA ALA A 284 -38.72 -1.43 -4.59
C ALA A 284 -40.23 -1.13 -4.46
N GLU A 285 -40.65 -0.48 -3.38
CA GLU A 285 -42.01 0.05 -3.19
C GLU A 285 -42.31 1.32 -4.00
N GLY A 286 -41.32 1.87 -4.71
CA GLY A 286 -41.47 3.02 -5.58
C GLY A 286 -41.13 4.37 -4.94
N ASP A 287 -40.44 4.40 -3.80
CA ASP A 287 -39.97 5.63 -3.17
C ASP A 287 -38.88 6.32 -4.03
N PRO A 288 -39.15 7.52 -4.59
CA PRO A 288 -38.20 8.20 -5.47
C PRO A 288 -36.94 8.70 -4.74
N GLN A 289 -37.02 9.04 -3.45
CA GLN A 289 -35.85 9.46 -2.67
C GLN A 289 -34.93 8.29 -2.40
N ALA A 290 -35.49 7.12 -2.09
CA ALA A 290 -34.72 5.90 -1.89
C ALA A 290 -34.03 5.45 -3.20
N GLN A 291 -34.73 5.52 -4.33
CA GLN A 291 -34.17 5.24 -5.65
C GLN A 291 -32.99 6.18 -5.99
N LEU A 292 -33.17 7.49 -5.78
CA LEU A 292 -32.13 8.48 -5.99
C LEU A 292 -30.91 8.23 -5.08
N ALA A 293 -31.14 7.91 -3.81
CA ALA A 293 -30.06 7.62 -2.86
C ALA A 293 -29.19 6.44 -3.33
N ILE A 294 -29.82 5.36 -3.79
CA ILE A 294 -29.13 4.19 -4.35
C ILE A 294 -28.33 4.55 -5.60
N GLU A 295 -28.90 5.35 -6.50
CA GLU A 295 -28.23 5.79 -7.72
C GLU A 295 -27.00 6.65 -7.43
N ILE A 296 -27.11 7.63 -6.53
CA ILE A 296 -25.99 8.48 -6.11
C ILE A 296 -24.88 7.61 -5.47
N TYR A 297 -25.26 6.67 -4.60
CA TYR A 297 -24.32 5.77 -3.92
C TYR A 297 -23.53 4.92 -4.93
N ALA A 298 -24.24 4.23 -5.84
CA ALA A 298 -23.62 3.38 -6.86
C ALA A 298 -22.77 4.19 -7.84
N TYR A 299 -23.26 5.36 -8.26
CA TYR A 299 -22.55 6.25 -9.18
C TYR A 299 -21.23 6.74 -8.59
N ARG A 300 -21.21 7.14 -7.31
CA ARG A 300 -19.98 7.56 -6.63
C ARG A 300 -18.96 6.44 -6.58
N ALA A 301 -19.36 5.23 -6.19
CA ALA A 301 -18.46 4.07 -6.16
C ALA A 301 -17.92 3.72 -7.56
N LYS A 302 -18.78 3.71 -8.58
CA LYS A 302 -18.40 3.47 -9.98
C LYS A 302 -17.36 4.49 -10.48
N LYS A 303 -17.53 5.78 -10.14
CA LYS A 303 -16.54 6.83 -10.49
C LYS A 303 -15.16 6.53 -9.90
N TYR A 304 -15.10 6.12 -8.64
CA TYR A 304 -13.83 5.75 -7.99
C TYR A 304 -13.17 4.55 -8.66
N VAL A 305 -13.94 3.52 -9.04
CA VAL A 305 -13.41 2.39 -9.83
C VAL A 305 -12.75 2.88 -11.10
N GLY A 306 -13.41 3.75 -11.86
CA GLY A 306 -12.86 4.28 -13.10
C GLY A 306 -11.62 5.16 -12.89
N ALA A 307 -11.62 6.01 -11.87
CA ALA A 307 -10.48 6.83 -11.51
C ALA A 307 -9.25 5.96 -11.15
N TYR A 308 -9.46 4.90 -10.37
CA TYR A 308 -8.37 4.04 -9.89
C TYR A 308 -7.87 3.07 -10.94
N ALA A 309 -8.73 2.55 -11.81
CA ALA A 309 -8.29 1.83 -13.00
C ALA A 309 -7.39 2.70 -13.89
N ALA A 310 -7.77 3.98 -14.09
CA ALA A 310 -6.95 4.93 -14.84
C ALA A 310 -5.63 5.25 -14.14
N ALA A 311 -5.65 5.47 -12.82
CA ALA A 311 -4.45 5.77 -12.03
C ALA A 311 -3.42 4.64 -12.04
N MET A 312 -3.87 3.38 -12.01
CA MET A 312 -2.99 2.21 -12.09
C MET A 312 -2.54 1.87 -13.53
N GLY A 313 -3.19 2.42 -14.55
CA GLY A 313 -2.96 2.08 -15.96
C GLY A 313 -3.47 0.70 -16.37
N GLY A 314 -4.34 0.09 -15.55
CA GLY A 314 -4.87 -1.26 -15.77
C GLY A 314 -5.77 -1.71 -14.61
N LEU A 315 -6.50 -2.81 -14.84
CA LEU A 315 -7.42 -3.39 -13.87
C LEU A 315 -7.58 -4.90 -14.15
N ASP A 316 -7.10 -5.74 -13.23
CA ASP A 316 -7.27 -7.20 -13.28
C ASP A 316 -8.56 -7.64 -12.60
N ALA A 317 -8.92 -7.01 -11.48
CA ALA A 317 -10.15 -7.34 -10.76
C ALA A 317 -10.73 -6.21 -9.91
N ILE A 318 -12.03 -6.32 -9.67
CA ILE A 318 -12.76 -5.58 -8.63
C ILE A 318 -13.12 -6.54 -7.52
N VAL A 319 -12.89 -6.15 -6.26
CA VAL A 319 -13.18 -6.99 -5.08
C VAL A 319 -14.16 -6.28 -4.18
N PHE A 320 -15.39 -6.80 -4.06
CA PHE A 320 -16.40 -6.29 -3.15
C PHE A 320 -16.29 -6.94 -1.78
N THR A 321 -16.40 -6.13 -0.73
CA THR A 321 -16.41 -6.58 0.67
C THR A 321 -17.19 -5.60 1.55
N GLY A 322 -17.31 -5.90 2.84
CA GLY A 322 -18.09 -5.12 3.80
C GLY A 322 -19.58 -5.43 3.70
N GLY A 323 -20.33 -5.06 4.74
CA GLY A 323 -21.72 -5.50 4.91
C GLY A 323 -22.64 -5.29 3.70
N ILE A 324 -22.51 -4.17 2.98
CA ILE A 324 -23.27 -3.91 1.74
C ILE A 324 -22.65 -4.65 0.55
N GLY A 325 -21.33 -4.63 0.42
CA GLY A 325 -20.61 -5.23 -0.72
C GLY A 325 -20.75 -6.75 -0.77
N GLU A 326 -20.82 -7.39 0.39
CA GLU A 326 -21.04 -8.83 0.58
C GLU A 326 -22.49 -9.22 0.28
N ASN A 327 -23.46 -8.42 0.76
CA ASN A 327 -24.87 -8.86 0.85
C ASN A 327 -25.83 -8.22 -0.14
N SER A 328 -25.46 -7.17 -0.88
CA SER A 328 -26.33 -6.54 -1.90
C SER A 328 -25.89 -6.85 -3.34
N PRO A 329 -26.48 -7.87 -3.99
CA PRO A 329 -26.32 -8.11 -5.42
C PRO A 329 -26.76 -6.92 -6.27
N SER A 330 -27.80 -6.21 -5.84
CA SER A 330 -28.32 -5.02 -6.51
C SER A 330 -27.26 -3.93 -6.59
N MET A 331 -26.60 -3.64 -5.46
CA MET A 331 -25.56 -2.61 -5.41
C MET A 331 -24.33 -2.99 -6.24
N ARG A 332 -23.84 -4.22 -6.12
CA ARG A 332 -22.73 -4.72 -6.96
C ARG A 332 -23.04 -4.58 -8.44
N ARG A 333 -24.27 -4.95 -8.85
CA ARG A 333 -24.72 -4.81 -10.24
C ARG A 333 -24.71 -3.36 -10.69
N ARG A 334 -25.27 -2.43 -9.90
CA ARG A 334 -25.33 -1.00 -10.25
C ARG A 334 -23.95 -0.36 -10.36
N ILE A 335 -23.00 -0.76 -9.50
CA ILE A 335 -21.61 -0.26 -9.55
C ILE A 335 -20.89 -0.80 -10.79
N CYS A 336 -21.09 -2.08 -11.11
CA CYS A 336 -20.47 -2.73 -12.27
C CYS A 336 -21.10 -2.31 -13.61
N ASP A 337 -22.36 -1.87 -13.59
CA ASP A 337 -23.09 -1.51 -14.79
C ASP A 337 -22.38 -0.41 -15.59
N GLY A 338 -22.33 -0.55 -16.92
CA GLY A 338 -21.62 0.38 -17.81
C GLY A 338 -20.09 0.38 -17.71
N LEU A 339 -19.46 -0.55 -16.96
CA LEU A 339 -17.99 -0.75 -16.97
C LEU A 339 -17.49 -1.66 -18.12
N ALA A 340 -18.35 -1.96 -19.11
CA ALA A 340 -18.00 -2.71 -20.30
C ALA A 340 -16.83 -2.09 -21.11
N VAL A 341 -16.67 -0.76 -21.03
CA VAL A 341 -15.54 -0.04 -21.62
C VAL A 341 -14.18 -0.48 -21.06
N MET A 342 -14.15 -0.98 -19.82
CA MET A 342 -12.97 -1.56 -19.17
C MET A 342 -12.86 -3.08 -19.41
N GLY A 343 -13.80 -3.68 -20.16
CA GLY A 343 -13.86 -5.13 -20.39
C GLY A 343 -14.57 -5.92 -19.29
N LEU A 344 -15.27 -5.24 -18.38
CA LEU A 344 -16.08 -5.89 -17.34
C LEU A 344 -17.45 -6.28 -17.90
N GLN A 345 -17.82 -7.55 -17.74
CA GLN A 345 -19.15 -8.07 -17.99
C GLN A 345 -19.57 -8.87 -16.76
N LEU A 346 -20.63 -8.45 -16.07
CA LEU A 346 -21.11 -9.13 -14.87
C LEU A 346 -22.06 -10.26 -15.24
N ASP A 347 -21.95 -11.39 -14.56
CA ASP A 347 -22.93 -12.48 -14.65
C ASP A 347 -24.01 -12.27 -13.59
N HIS A 348 -25.25 -12.14 -14.04
CA HIS A 348 -26.37 -11.82 -13.16
C HIS A 348 -26.65 -12.93 -12.14
N ASP A 349 -26.65 -14.18 -12.60
CA ASP A 349 -27.02 -15.34 -11.80
C ASP A 349 -25.93 -15.64 -10.76
N ARG A 350 -24.65 -15.56 -11.17
CA ARG A 350 -23.52 -15.68 -10.23
C ARG A 350 -23.52 -14.58 -9.18
N ASN A 351 -23.86 -13.34 -9.57
CA ASN A 351 -23.94 -12.23 -8.63
C ASN A 351 -25.04 -12.40 -7.58
N ILE A 352 -26.18 -13.00 -7.94
CA ILE A 352 -27.26 -13.31 -6.99
C ILE A 352 -26.90 -14.52 -6.11
N ALA A 353 -26.27 -15.55 -6.69
CA ALA A 353 -25.96 -16.80 -6.02
C ALA A 353 -24.69 -16.78 -5.15
N VAL A 354 -24.20 -15.59 -4.77
CA VAL A 354 -22.98 -15.45 -3.94
C VAL A 354 -23.19 -16.15 -2.61
N SER A 355 -22.27 -17.07 -2.30
CA SER A 355 -22.11 -17.69 -0.98
C SER A 355 -20.68 -17.49 -0.51
N LEU A 356 -20.52 -16.93 0.68
CA LEU A 356 -19.21 -16.62 1.28
C LEU A 356 -18.80 -17.64 2.35
N THR A 357 -19.55 -18.75 2.48
CA THR A 357 -19.28 -19.83 3.43
C THR A 357 -17.84 -20.33 3.30
N GLY A 358 -17.18 -20.59 4.43
CA GLY A 358 -15.80 -21.08 4.40
C GLY A 358 -14.80 -20.06 3.85
N GLN A 359 -15.14 -18.76 3.87
CA GLN A 359 -14.27 -17.68 3.39
C GLN A 359 -14.02 -17.73 1.89
N ALA A 360 -15.04 -18.14 1.14
CA ALA A 360 -15.01 -18.13 -0.30
C ALA A 360 -14.83 -16.70 -0.85
N ALA A 361 -14.27 -16.62 -2.06
CA ALA A 361 -14.15 -15.37 -2.81
C ALA A 361 -14.75 -15.55 -4.22
N PRO A 362 -16.03 -15.95 -4.36
CA PRO A 362 -16.62 -16.31 -5.64
C PRO A 362 -16.42 -15.23 -6.72
N GLN A 363 -16.07 -15.68 -7.93
CA GLN A 363 -15.98 -14.85 -9.12
C GLN A 363 -17.36 -14.73 -9.80
N ILE A 364 -17.85 -13.50 -9.94
CA ILE A 364 -19.21 -13.19 -10.40
C ILE A 364 -19.25 -12.50 -11.78
N GLN A 365 -18.13 -12.38 -12.47
CA GLN A 365 -18.09 -11.94 -13.86
C GLN A 365 -18.55 -13.04 -14.83
N ALA A 366 -19.04 -12.62 -16.00
CA ALA A 366 -19.39 -13.48 -17.11
C ALA A 366 -18.14 -14.07 -17.78
N TYR A 367 -18.33 -15.20 -18.48
CA TYR A 367 -17.27 -15.80 -19.28
C TYR A 367 -16.74 -14.83 -20.34
N GLY A 368 -15.42 -14.74 -20.49
CA GLY A 368 -14.76 -13.84 -21.44
C GLY A 368 -14.59 -12.39 -20.96
N SER A 369 -15.07 -12.04 -19.75
CA SER A 369 -14.76 -10.74 -19.16
C SER A 369 -13.25 -10.62 -18.88
N ARG A 370 -12.67 -9.47 -19.27
CA ARG A 370 -11.24 -9.17 -19.06
C ARG A 370 -10.93 -8.79 -17.62
N VAL A 371 -11.92 -8.21 -16.92
CA VAL A 371 -11.82 -7.81 -15.52
C VAL A 371 -12.61 -8.80 -14.68
N ARG A 372 -11.97 -9.39 -13.68
CA ARG A 372 -12.65 -10.28 -12.73
C ARG A 372 -13.45 -9.46 -11.72
N VAL A 373 -14.53 -10.03 -11.20
CA VAL A 373 -15.30 -9.41 -10.11
C VAL A 373 -15.45 -10.46 -9.02
N LEU A 374 -14.89 -10.17 -7.85
CA LEU A 374 -14.89 -11.06 -6.70
C LEU A 374 -15.73 -10.46 -5.58
N VAL A 375 -16.32 -11.33 -4.76
CA VAL A 375 -16.99 -10.93 -3.52
C VAL A 375 -16.39 -11.76 -2.40
N THR A 376 -15.96 -11.15 -1.31
CA THR A 376 -15.40 -11.88 -0.17
C THR A 376 -15.66 -11.16 1.15
N GLU A 377 -15.86 -11.93 2.23
CA GLU A 377 -15.99 -11.38 3.58
C GLU A 377 -14.68 -10.71 3.99
N THR A 378 -14.75 -9.51 4.57
CA THR A 378 -13.57 -8.97 5.22
C THR A 378 -13.29 -9.69 6.54
N ALA A 379 -12.02 -9.94 6.85
CA ALA A 379 -11.61 -10.56 8.10
C ALA A 379 -10.55 -9.72 8.83
N GLU A 380 -10.88 -8.47 9.15
CA GLU A 380 -9.98 -7.52 9.82
C GLU A 380 -9.34 -8.10 11.09
N GLN A 381 -10.13 -8.74 11.97
CA GLN A 381 -9.61 -9.32 13.21
C GLN A 381 -8.59 -10.44 12.95
N ARG A 382 -8.81 -11.24 11.90
CA ARG A 382 -7.86 -12.26 11.47
C ARG A 382 -6.58 -11.62 10.93
N MET A 383 -6.71 -10.54 10.16
CA MET A 383 -5.56 -9.85 9.60
C MET A 383 -4.70 -9.22 10.70
N ILE A 384 -5.35 -8.61 11.72
CA ILE A 384 -4.67 -8.12 12.92
C ILE A 384 -3.94 -9.26 13.64
N ALA A 385 -4.54 -10.44 13.76
CA ALA A 385 -3.88 -11.59 14.36
C ALA A 385 -2.62 -12.00 13.58
N ARG A 386 -2.70 -12.08 12.25
CA ARG A 386 -1.53 -12.37 11.38
C ARG A 386 -0.45 -11.32 11.55
N GLU A 387 -0.81 -10.06 11.47
CA GLU A 387 0.13 -8.94 11.62
C GLU A 387 0.78 -8.88 13.00
N THR A 388 0.04 -9.21 14.06
CA THR A 388 0.57 -9.34 15.42
C THR A 388 1.59 -10.48 15.49
N ALA A 389 1.28 -11.64 14.91
CA ALA A 389 2.21 -12.78 14.88
C ALA A 389 3.49 -12.42 14.12
N THR A 390 3.36 -11.77 12.96
CA THR A 390 4.50 -11.33 12.14
C THR A 390 5.37 -10.33 12.90
N ALA A 391 4.78 -9.34 13.57
CA ALA A 391 5.52 -8.35 14.36
C ALA A 391 6.33 -8.99 15.50
N LEU A 392 5.78 -10.02 16.14
CA LEU A 392 6.44 -10.74 17.23
C LEU A 392 7.48 -11.74 16.74
N ALA A 393 7.25 -12.40 15.59
CA ALA A 393 8.26 -13.23 14.93
C ALA A 393 9.43 -12.38 14.42
N GLY A 394 9.14 -11.15 13.97
CA GLY A 394 10.10 -10.11 13.58
C GLY A 394 10.86 -9.47 14.74
N GLY A 395 10.62 -9.88 16.00
CA GLY A 395 11.41 -9.50 17.18
C GLY A 395 12.88 -9.97 17.14
N ARG A 396 13.28 -10.68 16.09
CA ARG A 396 14.66 -10.75 15.60
C ARG A 396 14.80 -9.83 14.39
N SER A 397 14.82 -8.52 14.61
CA SER A 397 15.43 -7.60 13.67
C SER A 397 16.94 -7.80 13.75
N ASP A 398 17.47 -8.82 13.05
CA ASP A 398 18.76 -8.60 12.42
C ASP A 398 18.51 -7.41 11.50
N GLY A 399 19.01 -6.23 11.89
CA GLY A 399 18.81 -5.00 11.13
C GLY A 399 19.08 -5.30 9.66
N GLY A 400 18.05 -5.19 8.82
CA GLY A 400 18.13 -5.54 7.41
C GLY A 400 19.40 -4.92 6.83
N LEU A 401 20.19 -5.73 6.12
CA LEU A 401 21.45 -5.29 5.53
C LEU A 401 21.17 -4.04 4.69
N ARG A 402 21.60 -2.88 5.17
CA ARG A 402 21.43 -1.62 4.45
C ARG A 402 22.25 -1.69 3.17
N LEU A 403 21.59 -1.57 2.04
CA LEU A 403 22.17 -1.64 0.71
C LEU A 403 22.79 -0.29 0.36
N PRO A 404 24.11 -0.16 0.20
CA PRO A 404 24.71 1.07 -0.32
C PRO A 404 24.13 1.39 -1.71
N ILE A 405 23.81 2.66 -1.94
CA ILE A 405 23.39 3.15 -3.26
C ILE A 405 24.61 3.76 -3.96
N ALA A 406 24.93 3.24 -5.14
CA ALA A 406 25.94 3.74 -6.05
C ALA A 406 25.26 4.48 -7.20
N VAL A 407 25.57 5.77 -7.34
CA VAL A 407 25.09 6.59 -8.46
C VAL A 407 26.09 6.47 -9.60
N SER A 408 25.65 5.85 -10.70
CA SER A 408 26.44 5.66 -11.90
C SER A 408 26.36 6.89 -12.78
N ALA A 409 27.41 7.71 -12.73
CA ALA A 409 27.59 8.80 -13.69
C ALA A 409 27.85 8.24 -15.10
N ARG A 410 27.65 9.08 -16.12
CA ARG A 410 27.90 8.74 -17.53
C ARG A 410 29.31 8.18 -17.73
N HIS A 411 29.42 7.03 -18.39
CA HIS A 411 30.70 6.38 -18.61
C HIS A 411 30.68 5.42 -19.80
N VAL A 412 31.87 4.96 -20.20
CA VAL A 412 32.05 3.98 -21.27
C VAL A 412 32.85 2.78 -20.77
N HIS A 413 32.47 1.59 -21.23
CA HIS A 413 33.30 0.39 -21.22
C HIS A 413 33.77 0.13 -22.65
N LEU A 414 35.07 0.20 -22.89
CA LEU A 414 35.63 0.08 -24.24
C LEU A 414 35.97 -1.37 -24.60
N SER A 415 35.84 -1.71 -25.89
CA SER A 415 36.52 -2.88 -26.47
C SER A 415 37.97 -2.57 -26.80
N ARG A 416 38.76 -3.62 -27.08
CA ARG A 416 40.15 -3.46 -27.53
C ARG A 416 40.23 -2.63 -28.82
N ASP A 417 39.37 -2.90 -29.78
CA ASP A 417 39.33 -2.16 -31.05
C ASP A 417 38.99 -0.68 -30.84
N ALA A 418 38.10 -0.38 -29.89
CA ALA A 418 37.76 1.00 -29.55
C ALA A 418 38.94 1.72 -28.89
N VAL A 419 39.68 1.06 -27.98
CA VAL A 419 40.91 1.64 -27.40
C VAL A 419 41.92 1.96 -28.49
N ASP A 420 42.14 1.03 -29.42
CA ASP A 420 43.10 1.20 -30.50
C ASP A 420 42.71 2.35 -31.45
N ALA A 421 41.41 2.51 -31.74
CA ALA A 421 40.89 3.59 -32.58
C ALA A 421 40.96 4.97 -31.88
N LEU A 422 40.70 5.02 -30.57
CA LEU A 422 40.59 6.26 -29.80
C LEU A 422 41.95 6.79 -29.31
N PHE A 423 42.89 5.88 -28.99
CA PHE A 423 44.17 6.21 -28.35
C PHE A 423 45.41 5.69 -29.09
N GLY A 424 45.21 4.94 -30.18
CA GLY A 424 46.27 4.34 -30.97
C GLY A 424 46.48 2.85 -30.70
N LYS A 425 46.94 2.13 -31.72
CA LYS A 425 47.07 0.67 -31.68
C LYS A 425 48.00 0.21 -30.56
N GLY A 426 47.52 -0.71 -29.73
CA GLY A 426 48.28 -1.27 -28.61
C GLY A 426 48.32 -0.39 -27.37
N TYR A 427 47.53 0.70 -27.34
CA TYR A 427 47.46 1.57 -26.18
C TYR A 427 46.91 0.84 -24.95
N VAL A 428 47.50 1.12 -23.79
CA VAL A 428 47.07 0.58 -22.49
C VAL A 428 46.55 1.73 -21.66
N LEU A 429 45.26 1.68 -21.31
CA LEU A 429 44.61 2.69 -20.48
C LEU A 429 45.26 2.75 -19.10
N ASN A 430 45.49 3.97 -18.62
CA ASN A 430 46.06 4.21 -17.30
C ASN A 430 45.00 4.01 -16.22
N GLN A 431 45.10 2.92 -15.47
CA GLN A 431 44.20 2.65 -14.34
C GLN A 431 44.46 3.65 -13.21
N ALA A 432 43.46 4.46 -12.89
CA ALA A 432 43.60 5.56 -11.94
C ALA A 432 43.03 5.24 -10.57
N VAL A 433 41.78 4.76 -10.54
CA VAL A 433 41.00 4.57 -9.32
C VAL A 433 40.31 3.22 -9.37
N ALA A 434 40.55 2.37 -8.36
CA ALA A 434 39.78 1.14 -8.20
C ALA A 434 38.34 1.47 -7.80
N LEU A 435 37.36 0.77 -8.39
CA LEU A 435 35.95 0.89 -8.03
C LEU A 435 35.60 -0.09 -6.89
N ARG A 436 34.43 0.09 -6.28
CA ARG A 436 33.95 -0.78 -5.19
C ARG A 436 33.75 -2.22 -5.64
N GLN A 437 33.29 -2.42 -6.87
CA GLN A 437 33.21 -3.75 -7.47
C GLN A 437 34.62 -4.32 -7.71
N PRO A 438 34.99 -5.47 -7.11
CA PRO A 438 36.34 -6.01 -7.22
C PRO A 438 36.77 -6.26 -8.67
N GLY A 439 37.97 -5.78 -9.02
CA GLY A 439 38.54 -5.92 -10.37
C GLY A 439 38.12 -4.83 -11.36
N HIS A 440 37.19 -3.94 -10.99
CA HIS A 440 36.79 -2.80 -11.80
C HIS A 440 37.58 -1.53 -11.43
N TRP A 441 37.79 -0.65 -12.41
CA TRP A 441 38.59 0.55 -12.24
C TRP A 441 38.15 1.66 -13.20
N ALA A 442 38.38 2.91 -12.83
CA ALA A 442 38.26 4.05 -13.72
C ALA A 442 39.64 4.44 -14.28
N ALA A 443 39.70 4.73 -15.58
CA ALA A 443 40.91 5.19 -16.24
C ALA A 443 41.21 6.66 -15.90
N ASN A 444 42.43 7.16 -16.17
CA ASN A 444 42.72 8.60 -16.17
C ASN A 444 42.14 9.29 -17.41
N GLU A 445 42.15 8.56 -18.52
CA GLU A 445 41.67 9.02 -19.81
C GLU A 445 40.17 9.31 -19.77
N ARG A 446 39.78 10.24 -20.63
CA ARG A 446 38.38 10.60 -20.86
C ARG A 446 38.13 10.66 -22.36
N VAL A 447 36.89 10.41 -22.75
CA VAL A 447 36.44 10.49 -24.14
C VAL A 447 35.29 11.48 -24.27
N THR A 448 34.99 11.86 -25.51
CA THR A 448 33.82 12.67 -25.83
C THR A 448 32.80 11.82 -26.58
N LEU A 449 31.53 11.89 -26.18
CA LEU A 449 30.43 11.30 -26.94
C LEU A 449 29.84 12.35 -27.86
N VAL A 450 29.58 12.00 -29.11
CA VAL A 450 29.04 12.91 -30.13
C VAL A 450 27.77 12.32 -30.73
N GLY A 451 26.67 13.06 -30.58
CA GLY A 451 25.37 12.76 -31.17
C GLY A 451 24.88 13.86 -32.12
N PRO A 452 23.72 13.68 -32.76
CA PRO A 452 23.22 14.62 -33.76
C PRO A 452 22.94 16.04 -33.26
N LYS A 453 22.59 16.21 -31.97
CA LYS A 453 22.25 17.51 -31.38
C LYS A 453 23.35 18.13 -30.52
N GLY A 454 24.36 17.36 -30.14
CA GLY A 454 25.35 17.83 -29.18
C GLY A 454 26.40 16.80 -28.83
N ARG A 455 27.21 17.15 -27.84
CA ARG A 455 28.32 16.32 -27.37
C ARG A 455 28.38 16.30 -25.84
N LEU A 456 28.87 15.20 -25.30
CA LEU A 456 29.17 15.05 -23.87
C LEU A 456 30.67 14.86 -23.72
N GLU A 457 31.34 15.85 -23.16
CA GLU A 457 32.79 15.83 -22.97
C GLU A 457 33.17 15.17 -21.64
N ARG A 458 34.44 14.76 -21.54
CA ARG A 458 35.05 14.23 -20.31
C ARG A 458 34.33 13.00 -19.74
N VAL A 459 33.79 12.14 -20.60
CA VAL A 459 33.11 10.89 -20.19
C VAL A 459 34.14 9.89 -19.67
N ALA A 460 33.85 9.31 -18.50
CA ALA A 460 34.75 8.38 -17.82
C ALA A 460 34.87 7.06 -18.59
N ILE A 461 36.04 6.43 -18.51
CA ILE A 461 36.28 5.09 -19.06
C ILE A 461 36.42 4.12 -17.89
N LEU A 462 35.57 3.09 -17.85
CA LEU A 462 35.58 2.06 -16.82
C LEU A 462 36.09 0.73 -17.39
N GLY A 463 37.06 0.15 -16.69
CA GLY A 463 37.57 -1.18 -16.93
C GLY A 463 36.90 -2.26 -16.08
N PRO A 464 37.15 -3.54 -16.38
CA PRO A 464 38.00 -4.03 -17.47
C PRO A 464 37.39 -3.79 -18.86
N LEU A 465 38.21 -3.97 -19.91
CA LEU A 465 37.71 -3.89 -21.29
C LEU A 465 36.65 -4.97 -21.53
N ARG A 466 35.63 -4.64 -22.32
CA ARG A 466 34.57 -5.57 -22.71
C ARG A 466 34.82 -6.10 -24.13
N GLN A 467 34.14 -7.18 -24.50
CA GLN A 467 34.18 -7.66 -25.88
C GLN A 467 33.54 -6.66 -26.85
N ARG A 468 32.50 -5.97 -26.40
CA ARG A 468 31.78 -4.95 -27.16
C ARG A 468 31.73 -3.66 -26.35
N THR A 469 31.97 -2.53 -27.03
CA THR A 469 31.93 -1.20 -26.41
C THR A 469 30.50 -0.90 -25.96
N GLN A 470 30.37 -0.46 -24.72
CA GLN A 470 29.11 -0.08 -24.08
C GLN A 470 29.24 1.31 -23.51
N ILE A 471 28.16 2.08 -23.61
CA ILE A 471 28.08 3.45 -23.11
C ILE A 471 26.81 3.55 -22.26
N GLU A 472 26.98 4.00 -21.03
CA GLU A 472 25.88 4.21 -20.09
C GLU A 472 25.71 5.72 -19.86
N VAL A 473 24.50 6.22 -20.13
CA VAL A 473 24.13 7.63 -19.98
C VAL A 473 22.80 7.76 -19.24
N SER A 474 22.51 8.96 -18.72
CA SER A 474 21.19 9.29 -18.18
C SER A 474 20.17 9.61 -19.29
N ARG A 475 18.89 9.70 -18.93
CA ARG A 475 17.86 10.17 -19.87
C ARG A 475 18.09 11.64 -20.24
N THR A 476 18.52 12.48 -19.30
CA THR A 476 18.92 13.86 -19.56
C THR A 476 20.04 13.95 -20.60
N ASP A 477 21.02 13.06 -20.52
CA ASP A 477 22.13 12.98 -21.48
C ASP A 477 21.69 12.56 -22.88
N SER A 478 20.70 11.67 -22.98
CA SER A 478 20.13 11.27 -24.27
C SER A 478 19.54 12.47 -25.05
N PHE A 479 18.91 13.42 -24.34
CA PHE A 479 18.40 14.65 -24.94
C PHE A 479 19.51 15.56 -25.43
N ALA A 480 20.61 15.68 -24.66
CA ALA A 480 21.78 16.48 -25.03
C ALA A 480 22.50 15.94 -26.27
N LEU A 481 22.59 14.61 -26.40
CA LEU A 481 23.12 13.95 -27.59
C LEU A 481 22.13 14.02 -28.77
N GLY A 482 20.82 14.10 -28.49
CA GLY A 482 19.79 14.04 -29.51
C GLY A 482 19.57 12.64 -30.08
N ILE A 483 19.77 11.62 -29.23
CA ILE A 483 19.61 10.21 -29.57
C ILE A 483 18.54 9.64 -28.65
N GLU A 484 17.58 8.90 -29.21
CA GLU A 484 16.64 8.14 -28.39
C GLU A 484 17.33 6.88 -27.87
N VAL A 485 17.62 6.85 -26.57
CA VAL A 485 18.39 5.78 -25.94
C VAL A 485 17.45 4.88 -25.15
N PRO A 486 17.47 3.54 -25.37
CA PRO A 486 16.63 2.61 -24.62
C PRO A 486 17.19 2.34 -23.22
N VAL A 487 16.30 2.02 -22.28
CA VAL A 487 16.68 1.43 -20.99
C VAL A 487 16.99 -0.05 -21.21
N ARG A 488 18.18 -0.49 -20.76
CA ARG A 488 18.67 -1.87 -20.93
C ARG A 488 19.45 -2.32 -19.71
N ASP A 489 19.37 -3.61 -19.43
CA ASP A 489 20.28 -4.28 -18.53
C ASP A 489 21.72 -4.14 -19.05
N SER A 490 22.66 -3.74 -18.20
CA SER A 490 24.08 -3.62 -18.59
C SER A 490 24.55 -4.96 -19.18
N GLY A 491 25.11 -4.92 -20.41
CA GLY A 491 25.50 -6.07 -21.21
C GLY A 491 24.50 -6.48 -22.31
N LYS A 492 23.26 -5.97 -22.32
CA LYS A 492 22.24 -6.24 -23.35
C LYS A 492 22.20 -5.11 -24.38
N LEU A 493 23.02 -5.26 -25.43
CA LEU A 493 23.29 -4.23 -26.44
C LEU A 493 22.64 -4.53 -27.79
N GLU A 494 21.58 -5.34 -27.81
CA GLU A 494 20.84 -5.63 -29.02
C GLU A 494 19.89 -4.46 -29.36
N ALA A 495 19.87 -4.07 -30.65
CA ALA A 495 19.02 -3.00 -31.17
C ALA A 495 19.19 -1.65 -30.45
N THR A 496 20.41 -1.33 -30.04
CA THR A 496 20.78 -0.04 -29.43
C THR A 496 21.28 0.95 -30.49
N PRO A 497 21.07 2.26 -30.29
CA PRO A 497 21.40 3.27 -31.29
C PRO A 497 22.90 3.47 -31.46
N GLN A 498 23.30 3.99 -32.62
CA GLN A 498 24.68 4.36 -32.88
C GLN A 498 25.05 5.70 -32.25
N VAL A 499 26.28 5.80 -31.76
CA VAL A 499 26.90 7.03 -31.28
C VAL A 499 28.39 7.01 -31.59
N THR A 500 28.96 8.18 -31.82
CA THR A 500 30.40 8.32 -32.06
C THR A 500 31.11 8.70 -30.77
N ILE A 501 32.20 8.00 -30.48
CA ILE A 501 33.15 8.33 -29.42
C ILE A 501 34.36 9.01 -30.07
N GLU A 502 34.83 10.11 -29.51
CA GLU A 502 36.06 10.80 -29.92
C GLU A 502 37.11 10.70 -28.82
N GLY A 503 38.32 10.36 -29.23
CA GLY A 503 39.52 10.27 -28.40
C GLY A 503 40.68 11.08 -29.02
N PRO A 504 41.83 11.14 -28.35
CA PRO A 504 42.96 11.97 -28.79
C PRO A 504 43.57 11.53 -30.14
N SER A 505 43.42 10.26 -30.53
CA SER A 505 44.03 9.72 -31.76
C SER A 505 43.03 9.45 -32.87
N GLY A 506 41.72 9.57 -32.61
CA GLY A 506 40.70 9.25 -33.60
C GLY A 506 39.30 9.14 -32.99
N SER A 507 38.39 8.50 -33.73
CA SER A 507 37.02 8.28 -33.32
C SER A 507 36.60 6.82 -33.53
N PHE A 508 35.56 6.40 -32.82
CA PHE A 508 34.99 5.06 -32.88
C PHE A 508 33.47 5.14 -32.82
N THR A 509 32.77 4.66 -33.85
CA THR A 509 31.32 4.56 -33.85
C THR A 509 30.89 3.20 -33.33
N THR A 510 29.98 3.20 -32.36
CA THR A 510 29.46 1.99 -31.74
C THR A 510 27.95 2.06 -31.61
N ASP A 511 27.32 0.90 -31.59
CA ASP A 511 25.89 0.70 -31.34
C ASP A 511 25.65 0.22 -29.90
N GLY A 512 26.46 0.64 -28.93
CA GLY A 512 26.41 0.19 -27.54
C GLY A 512 25.83 1.19 -26.54
N LEU A 513 25.05 2.19 -26.99
CA LEU A 513 24.52 3.26 -26.15
C LEU A 513 23.22 2.86 -25.44
N ILE A 514 23.22 2.92 -24.11
CA ILE A 514 22.07 2.57 -23.26
C ILE A 514 21.88 3.56 -22.10
N ILE A 515 20.66 3.58 -21.56
CA ILE A 515 20.39 4.00 -20.18
C ILE A 515 20.41 2.71 -19.35
N ALA A 516 21.31 2.61 -18.38
CA ALA A 516 21.43 1.39 -17.60
C ALA A 516 20.20 1.20 -16.72
N ALA A 517 19.56 0.02 -16.82
CA ALA A 517 18.52 -0.36 -15.88
C ALA A 517 19.14 -0.51 -14.48
N ARG A 518 18.46 0.04 -13.47
CA ARG A 518 18.83 -0.14 -12.07
C ARG A 518 18.94 -1.60 -11.69
N HIS A 519 19.94 -1.94 -10.88
CA HIS A 519 20.19 -3.33 -10.47
C HIS A 519 20.95 -3.40 -9.15
N ILE A 520 20.93 -4.56 -8.51
CA ILE A 520 21.73 -4.89 -7.33
C ILE A 520 22.86 -5.81 -7.77
N HIS A 521 24.09 -5.43 -7.47
CA HIS A 521 25.18 -6.39 -7.38
C HIS A 521 25.21 -6.95 -5.97
N THR A 522 25.29 -8.27 -5.81
CA THR A 522 25.39 -8.92 -4.49
C THR A 522 26.21 -10.21 -4.58
N ASN A 523 26.79 -10.66 -3.46
CA ASN A 523 27.46 -11.96 -3.37
C ASN A 523 26.51 -13.04 -2.83
N PRO A 524 26.82 -14.34 -3.01
CA PRO A 524 25.96 -15.43 -2.55
C PRO A 524 25.66 -15.41 -1.03
N VAL A 525 26.58 -14.90 -0.20
CA VAL A 525 26.40 -14.82 1.25
C VAL A 525 25.35 -13.76 1.60
N ASP A 526 25.47 -12.56 1.03
CA ASP A 526 24.53 -11.47 1.26
C ASP A 526 23.17 -11.71 0.58
N ALA A 527 23.16 -12.31 -0.62
CA ALA A 527 21.91 -12.70 -1.29
C ALA A 527 21.07 -13.64 -0.41
N LYS A 528 21.71 -14.65 0.19
CA LYS A 528 21.07 -15.57 1.14
C LYS A 528 20.58 -14.85 2.40
N ARG A 529 21.31 -13.86 2.91
CA ARG A 529 20.90 -13.06 4.08
C ARG A 529 19.71 -12.16 3.79
N LEU A 530 19.69 -11.59 2.58
CA LEU A 530 18.63 -10.71 2.07
C LEU A 530 17.39 -11.48 1.62
N GLY A 531 17.52 -12.80 1.39
CA GLY A 531 16.43 -13.65 0.90
C GLY A 531 16.11 -13.44 -0.58
N ILE A 532 17.12 -13.12 -1.39
CA ILE A 532 16.97 -12.81 -2.83
C ILE A 532 17.81 -13.75 -3.70
N GLU A 533 17.37 -13.97 -4.94
CA GLU A 533 18.00 -14.88 -5.91
C GLU A 533 18.55 -14.15 -7.16
N ASP A 534 19.48 -14.78 -7.89
CA ASP A 534 20.00 -14.24 -9.14
C ASP A 534 18.91 -14.15 -10.21
N GLY A 535 18.80 -13.00 -10.88
CA GLY A 535 17.78 -12.75 -11.89
C GLY A 535 16.41 -12.33 -11.35
N GLU A 536 16.24 -12.27 -10.04
CA GLU A 536 15.02 -11.77 -9.39
C GLU A 536 14.88 -10.25 -9.56
N TYR A 537 13.65 -9.73 -9.52
CA TYR A 537 13.39 -8.30 -9.43
C TYR A 537 12.86 -7.96 -8.05
N VAL A 538 13.50 -7.01 -7.37
CA VAL A 538 13.15 -6.58 -6.01
C VAL A 538 12.94 -5.08 -5.95
N ASP A 539 12.25 -4.63 -4.91
CA ASP A 539 12.01 -3.21 -4.67
C ASP A 539 12.96 -2.69 -3.59
N VAL A 540 13.58 -1.54 -3.86
CA VAL A 540 14.58 -0.94 -2.97
C VAL A 540 14.07 0.41 -2.49
N ARG A 541 13.77 0.54 -1.20
CA ARG A 541 13.41 1.82 -0.59
C ARG A 541 14.67 2.58 -0.22
N VAL A 542 14.75 3.86 -0.59
CA VAL A 542 15.88 4.74 -0.30
C VAL A 542 15.39 6.02 0.36
N GLY A 543 16.10 6.47 1.40
CA GLY A 543 15.75 7.66 2.16
C GLY A 543 15.17 7.34 3.55
N ASP A 544 14.84 8.38 4.30
CA ASP A 544 14.20 8.27 5.62
C ASP A 544 12.80 7.64 5.50
N PRO A 545 12.34 6.77 6.41
CA PRO A 545 10.98 6.22 6.44
C PRO A 545 9.86 7.24 6.14
N ASP A 546 10.04 8.51 6.54
CA ASP A 546 9.04 9.56 6.37
C ASP A 546 9.07 10.25 4.98
N ARG A 547 10.15 10.06 4.19
CA ARG A 547 10.37 10.69 2.86
C ARG A 547 11.02 9.75 1.82
N GLY A 548 10.91 8.44 2.03
CA GLY A 548 11.58 7.45 1.20
C GLY A 548 10.99 7.35 -0.20
N LEU A 549 11.87 7.16 -1.19
CA LEU A 549 11.49 6.80 -2.56
C LEU A 549 11.76 5.31 -2.77
N THR A 550 10.80 4.58 -3.33
CA THR A 550 10.98 3.16 -3.66
C THR A 550 11.36 3.01 -5.13
N PHE A 551 12.55 2.49 -5.37
CA PHE A 551 12.98 2.03 -6.67
C PHE A 551 12.41 0.64 -6.94
N GLY A 552 11.27 0.61 -7.64
CA GLY A 552 10.65 -0.64 -8.06
C GLY A 552 11.42 -1.35 -9.17
N ARG A 553 11.28 -2.68 -9.24
CA ARG A 553 11.84 -3.57 -10.28
C ARG A 553 13.36 -3.42 -10.45
N THR A 554 14.10 -3.56 -9.36
CA THR A 554 15.57 -3.58 -9.38
C THR A 554 16.06 -5.01 -9.58
N LEU A 555 16.75 -5.28 -10.70
CA LEU A 555 17.24 -6.62 -11.03
C LEU A 555 18.38 -7.05 -10.08
N VAL A 556 18.30 -8.25 -9.52
CA VAL A 556 19.35 -8.84 -8.67
C VAL A 556 20.35 -9.60 -9.54
N ARG A 557 21.65 -9.32 -9.33
CA ARG A 557 22.78 -9.99 -9.97
C ARG A 557 23.73 -10.54 -8.93
N VAL A 558 23.75 -11.85 -8.77
CA VAL A 558 24.60 -12.56 -7.83
C VAL A 558 25.93 -12.92 -8.50
N GLY A 559 27.05 -12.45 -7.94
CA GLY A 559 28.39 -12.82 -8.40
C GLY A 559 29.30 -13.20 -7.24
N ASP A 560 30.15 -14.21 -7.41
CA ASP A 560 30.94 -14.82 -6.32
C ASP A 560 31.74 -13.81 -5.47
N ASN A 561 32.27 -12.76 -6.09
CA ASN A 561 33.06 -11.71 -5.45
C ASN A 561 32.42 -10.32 -5.55
N ALA A 562 31.12 -10.22 -5.81
CA ALA A 562 30.46 -8.92 -5.96
C ALA A 562 30.35 -8.19 -4.62
N PHE A 563 30.60 -6.88 -4.64
CA PHE A 563 30.28 -6.02 -3.49
C PHE A 563 28.77 -5.73 -3.50
N THR A 564 28.11 -5.89 -2.36
CA THR A 564 26.66 -5.71 -2.25
C THR A 564 26.28 -4.23 -2.31
N GLU A 565 25.68 -3.79 -3.41
CA GLU A 565 25.22 -2.41 -3.61
C GLU A 565 24.20 -2.30 -4.74
N VAL A 566 23.39 -1.24 -4.69
CA VAL A 566 22.36 -0.91 -5.70
C VAL A 566 22.93 0.15 -6.64
N HIS A 567 22.81 -0.07 -7.93
CA HIS A 567 23.26 0.85 -8.98
C HIS A 567 22.06 1.56 -9.58
N ILE A 568 22.09 2.89 -9.58
CA ILE A 568 21.09 3.77 -10.20
C ILE A 568 21.78 4.82 -11.08
N ASP A 569 21.05 5.39 -12.03
CA ASP A 569 21.57 6.50 -12.84
C ASP A 569 21.44 7.86 -12.12
N THR A 570 22.05 8.91 -12.70
CA THR A 570 22.02 10.25 -12.12
C THR A 570 20.64 10.91 -12.09
N ASP A 571 19.76 10.62 -13.05
CA ASP A 571 18.38 11.16 -13.05
C ASP A 571 17.55 10.51 -11.94
N GLU A 572 17.72 9.20 -11.72
CA GLU A 572 17.13 8.45 -10.63
C GLU A 572 17.62 8.95 -9.27
N ALA A 573 18.92 9.21 -9.14
CA ALA A 573 19.51 9.80 -7.93
C ALA A 573 18.96 11.20 -7.65
N ASN A 574 18.87 12.06 -8.67
CA ASN A 574 18.29 13.40 -8.55
C ASN A 574 16.81 13.35 -8.16
N ALA A 575 16.04 12.42 -8.75
CA ALA A 575 14.63 12.22 -8.42
C ALA A 575 14.44 11.73 -6.97
N ALA A 576 15.43 11.00 -6.43
CA ALA A 576 15.46 10.53 -5.05
C ALA A 576 16.14 11.48 -4.06
N GLY A 577 16.72 12.61 -4.52
CA GLY A 577 17.46 13.55 -3.68
C GLY A 577 18.76 12.98 -3.09
N ILE A 578 19.49 12.16 -3.85
CA ILE A 578 20.73 11.48 -3.41
C ILE A 578 21.97 12.22 -3.95
N ASP A 579 22.68 12.95 -3.09
CA ASP A 579 23.80 13.81 -3.50
C ASP A 579 25.21 13.30 -3.12
N VAL A 580 25.34 12.36 -2.16
CA VAL A 580 26.66 11.97 -1.60
C VAL A 580 26.79 10.48 -1.30
N ALA A 581 25.98 9.96 -0.37
CA ALA A 581 25.95 8.56 0.03
C ALA A 581 24.56 8.26 0.57
N ALA A 582 23.87 7.29 -0.02
CA ALA A 582 22.59 6.81 0.45
C ALA A 582 22.69 5.31 0.72
N THR A 583 21.81 4.84 1.59
CA THR A 583 21.56 3.42 1.77
C THR A 583 20.09 3.16 1.52
N GLY A 584 19.79 2.09 0.80
CA GLY A 584 18.46 1.54 0.69
C GLY A 584 18.27 0.33 1.58
N GLU A 585 17.04 -0.15 1.58
CA GLU A 585 16.67 -1.42 2.17
C GLU A 585 15.75 -2.16 1.20
N LEU A 586 15.82 -3.48 1.20
CA LEU A 586 14.85 -4.27 0.47
C LEU A 586 13.48 -4.06 1.10
N VAL A 587 12.51 -3.72 0.26
CA VAL A 587 11.11 -3.84 0.62
C VAL A 587 10.79 -5.31 0.38
N GLN A 588 10.79 -6.13 1.44
CA GLN A 588 10.35 -7.52 1.32
C GLN A 588 8.92 -7.54 0.77
N ILE A 589 8.76 -8.20 -0.38
CA ILE A 589 7.49 -8.47 -1.06
C ILE A 589 6.76 -9.59 -0.32
#